data_AF-A0A3C0TKS6-F1
#
_entry.id   AF-A0A3C0TKS6-F1
#
_cell.length_a   1.000
_cell.length_b   1.000
_cell.length_c   1.000
_cell.angle_alpha   90.00
_cell.angle_beta   90.00
_cell.angle_gamma   90.00
#
_symmetry.space_group_name_H-M   'P 1'
#
loop_
_entity.id
_entity.type
_entity.pdbx_description
1 polymer ?
#
loop_
_entity_poly.entity_id
_entity_poly.type
_entity_poly.pdbx_seq_one_letter_code
_entity_poly.pdbx_strand_id
1 'polypeptide(L)'
;MGTELIQVVDQISKEKGIAKEMVIEAIESALVTAAKKKYGAQRIAVQIEPKLGDILMYAYKKVVSEVENPDEEITLEAAQELYPEAEMDGEIPLQVEFHGFGRIAAQTARQVIVQKVR
;
A
#
# COMPACT_ATOMS: atom_id res chain seq x y z
N MET A 1 -10.05 1.80 13.76
CA MET A 1 -9.60 0.59 13.05
C MET A 1 -8.09 0.39 13.16
N GLY A 2 -7.26 1.43 12.98
CA GLY A 2 -5.81 1.23 13.03
C GLY A 2 -5.23 0.78 14.39
N THR A 3 -5.91 1.05 15.52
CA THR A 3 -5.43 0.65 16.85
C THR A 3 -5.29 -0.87 17.03
N GLU A 4 -6.11 -1.67 16.35
CA GLU A 4 -6.02 -3.14 16.39
C GLU A 4 -4.78 -3.68 15.66
N LEU A 5 -4.38 -3.04 14.55
CA LEU A 5 -3.19 -3.42 13.79
C LEU A 5 -1.92 -3.20 14.60
N ILE A 6 -1.81 -2.05 15.26
CA ILE A 6 -0.66 -1.73 16.11
C ILE A 6 -0.56 -2.69 17.30
N GLN A 7 -1.69 -3.08 17.91
CA GLN A 7 -1.69 -4.09 18.97
C GLN A 7 -1.19 -5.46 18.47
N VAL A 8 -1.55 -5.85 17.25
CA VAL A 8 -1.05 -7.09 16.63
C VAL A 8 0.44 -6.99 16.34
N VAL A 9 0.92 -5.86 15.80
CA VAL A 9 2.35 -5.59 15.58
C VAL A 9 3.13 -5.68 16.88
N ASP A 10 2.63 -5.06 17.95
CA ASP A 10 3.24 -5.06 19.28
C ASP A 10 3.34 -6.46 19.88
N GLN A 11 2.28 -7.27 19.72
CA GLN A 11 2.27 -8.65 20.18
C GLN A 11 3.31 -9.48 19.45
N ILE A 12 3.37 -9.36 18.12
CA ILE A 12 4.29 -10.12 17.27
C ILE A 12 5.75 -9.71 17.52
N SER A 13 6.00 -8.41 17.69
CA SER A 13 7.31 -7.88 18.06
C SER A 13 7.82 -8.53 19.35
N LYS A 14 6.97 -8.63 20.38
CA LYS A 14 7.31 -9.27 21.66
C LYS A 14 7.52 -10.77 21.54
N GLU A 15 6.66 -11.49 20.82
CA GLU A 15 6.73 -12.94 20.68
C GLU A 15 7.96 -13.40 19.89
N LYS A 16 8.32 -12.67 18.84
CA LYS A 16 9.42 -13.01 17.94
C LYS A 16 10.73 -12.32 18.30
N GLY A 17 10.72 -11.34 19.21
CA GLY A 17 11.89 -10.54 19.55
C GLY A 17 12.36 -9.65 18.40
N ILE A 18 11.45 -9.19 17.54
CA ILE A 18 11.75 -8.44 16.32
C ILE A 18 11.32 -6.97 16.51
N ALA A 19 12.08 -6.03 15.95
CA ALA A 19 11.72 -4.61 15.92
C ALA A 19 10.35 -4.39 15.25
N LYS A 20 9.53 -3.50 15.81
CA LYS A 20 8.17 -3.23 15.31
C LYS A 20 8.18 -2.77 13.86
N GLU A 21 9.19 -1.99 13.50
CA GLU A 21 9.43 -1.45 12.17
C GLU A 21 9.55 -2.59 11.14
N MET A 22 10.33 -3.64 11.45
CA MET A 22 10.46 -4.79 10.55
C MET A 22 9.15 -5.58 10.41
N VAL A 23 8.33 -5.63 11.46
CA VAL A 23 7.01 -6.27 11.40
C VAL A 23 6.08 -5.45 10.51
N ILE A 24 6.10 -4.13 10.64
CA ILE A 24 5.31 -3.21 9.80
C ILE A 24 5.71 -3.35 8.33
N GLU A 25 7.00 -3.29 8.01
CA GLU A 25 7.52 -3.47 6.64
C GLU A 25 7.09 -4.83 6.04
N ALA A 26 7.12 -5.89 6.85
CA ALA A 26 6.68 -7.21 6.41
C ALA A 26 5.19 -7.24 6.05
N ILE A 27 4.35 -6.53 6.82
CA ILE A 27 2.91 -6.39 6.56
C ILE A 27 2.67 -5.52 5.32
N GLU A 28 3.33 -4.38 5.20
CA GLU A 28 3.26 -3.50 4.02
C GLU A 28 3.58 -4.27 2.74
N SER A 29 4.69 -4.99 2.72
CA SER A 29 5.11 -5.83 1.58
C SER A 29 4.05 -6.86 1.20
N ALA A 30 3.36 -7.43 2.19
CA ALA A 30 2.27 -8.36 1.94
C ALA A 30 1.04 -7.70 1.36
N LEU A 31 0.66 -6.54 1.90
CA LEU A 31 -0.47 -5.76 1.42
C LEU A 31 -0.22 -5.28 -0.01
N VAL A 32 1.01 -4.85 -0.35
CA VAL A 32 1.41 -4.54 -1.72
C VAL A 32 1.19 -5.75 -2.64
N THR A 33 1.61 -6.94 -2.22
CA THR A 33 1.45 -8.16 -3.03
C THR A 33 -0.02 -8.51 -3.25
N ALA A 34 -0.87 -8.37 -2.21
CA ALA A 34 -2.29 -8.60 -2.32
C ALA A 34 -2.98 -7.55 -3.20
N ALA A 35 -2.59 -6.28 -3.05
CA ALA A 35 -3.13 -5.17 -3.84
C ALA A 35 -2.76 -5.32 -5.31
N LYS A 36 -1.51 -5.66 -5.65
CA LYS A 36 -1.08 -5.88 -7.04
C LYS A 36 -1.92 -6.93 -7.76
N LYS A 37 -2.25 -8.03 -7.06
CA LYS A 37 -3.13 -9.08 -7.61
C LYS A 37 -4.57 -8.61 -7.84
N LYS A 38 -5.06 -7.67 -7.04
CA LYS A 38 -6.45 -7.20 -7.10
C LYS A 38 -6.65 -6.07 -8.10
N TYR A 39 -5.71 -5.13 -8.17
CA TYR A 39 -5.85 -3.88 -8.92
C TYR A 39 -5.14 -3.88 -10.28
N GLY A 40 -4.34 -4.90 -10.60
CA GLY A 40 -3.63 -4.99 -11.87
C GLY A 40 -2.48 -3.99 -12.05
N ALA A 41 -2.49 -2.87 -11.31
CA ALA A 41 -1.47 -1.82 -11.40
C ALA A 41 -0.05 -2.34 -11.15
N GLN A 42 0.87 -1.97 -12.04
CA GLN A 42 2.28 -2.39 -11.97
C GLN A 42 2.97 -1.95 -10.67
N ARG A 43 2.65 -0.74 -10.20
CA ARG A 43 3.28 -0.13 -9.04
C ARG A 43 2.27 0.36 -8.02
N ILE A 44 2.24 -0.34 -6.89
CA ILE A 44 1.45 0.00 -5.71
C ILE A 44 2.40 0.16 -4.53
N ALA A 45 2.23 1.25 -3.78
CA ALA A 45 2.86 1.45 -2.48
C ALA A 45 1.79 1.35 -1.39
N VAL A 46 2.13 0.69 -0.29
CA VAL A 46 1.31 0.65 0.93
C VAL A 46 2.18 1.15 2.06
N GLN A 47 1.62 2.06 2.85
CA GLN A 47 2.25 2.60 4.05
C GLN A 47 1.30 2.43 5.23
N ILE A 48 1.85 2.07 6.38
CA ILE A 48 1.09 1.94 7.63
C ILE A 48 1.58 3.04 8.56
N GLU A 49 0.65 3.91 9.00
CA GLU A 49 0.97 4.93 9.98
C GLU A 49 1.28 4.26 11.33
N PRO A 50 2.52 4.29 11.84
CA PRO A 50 2.93 3.51 13.01
C PRO A 50 2.20 3.91 14.30
N LYS A 51 1.62 5.11 14.38
CA LYS A 51 0.90 5.59 15.56
C LYS A 51 -0.58 5.26 15.54
N LEU A 52 -1.21 5.48 14.39
CA LEU A 52 -2.66 5.31 14.23
C LEU A 52 -3.02 3.90 13.77
N GLY A 53 -2.11 3.23 13.05
CA GLY A 53 -2.30 1.97 12.35
C GLY A 53 -3.15 2.11 11.07
N ASP A 54 -3.30 3.33 10.57
CA ASP A 54 -4.03 3.59 9.33
C ASP A 54 -3.19 3.16 8.14
N ILE A 55 -3.82 2.50 7.19
CA ILE A 55 -3.18 1.97 5.99
C ILE A 55 -3.45 2.95 4.85
N LEU A 56 -2.39 3.56 4.35
CA LEU A 56 -2.40 4.40 3.15
C LEU A 56 -1.94 3.57 1.96
N MET A 57 -2.65 3.69 0.84
CA MET A 57 -2.28 3.02 -0.39
C MET A 57 -2.22 4.02 -1.53
N TYR A 58 -1.19 3.87 -2.35
CA TYR A 58 -0.97 4.66 -3.55
C TYR A 58 -0.79 3.72 -4.73
N ALA A 59 -1.58 3.93 -5.78
CA ALA A 59 -1.33 3.36 -7.09
C ALA A 59 -0.62 4.40 -7.95
N TYR A 60 0.47 4.02 -8.60
CA TYR A 60 1.21 4.92 -9.47
C TYR A 60 0.65 4.81 -10.88
N LYS A 61 0.43 5.95 -11.51
CA LYS A 61 0.07 6.02 -12.92
C LYS A 61 1.16 6.69 -13.72
N LYS A 62 1.43 6.14 -14.90
CA LYS A 62 2.36 6.73 -15.87
C LYS A 62 1.69 7.91 -16.56
N VAL A 63 2.42 9.01 -16.65
CA VAL A 63 1.99 10.21 -17.38
C VAL A 63 2.26 10.00 -18.87
N VAL A 64 1.20 10.03 -19.67
CA VAL A 64 1.24 9.77 -21.11
C VAL A 64 0.50 10.86 -21.88
N SER A 65 0.72 10.94 -23.19
CA SER A 65 0.01 11.88 -24.06
C SER A 65 -1.40 11.40 -24.41
N GLU A 66 -1.56 10.09 -24.57
CA GLU A 66 -2.82 9.43 -24.87
C GLU A 66 -2.91 8.17 -23.99
N VAL A 67 -4.06 7.96 -23.35
CA VAL A 67 -4.28 6.87 -22.40
C VAL A 67 -4.74 5.63 -23.18
N GLU A 68 -3.93 4.58 -23.15
CA GLU A 68 -4.27 3.26 -23.65
C GLU A 68 -4.81 2.37 -22.52
N ASN A 69 -4.29 2.53 -21.31
CA ASN A 69 -4.72 1.80 -20.12
C ASN A 69 -5.12 2.75 -18.98
N PRO A 70 -6.43 3.06 -18.82
CA PRO A 70 -6.91 3.98 -17.79
C PRO A 70 -6.58 3.57 -16.34
N ASP A 71 -6.28 2.29 -16.08
CA ASP A 71 -5.91 1.82 -14.75
C ASP A 71 -4.45 2.14 -14.39
N GLU A 72 -3.58 2.25 -15.39
CA GLU A 72 -2.13 2.43 -15.23
C GLU A 72 -1.62 3.77 -15.75
N GLU A 73 -2.43 4.51 -16.50
CA GLU A 73 -2.02 5.71 -17.22
C GLU A 73 -2.94 6.90 -16.93
N ILE A 74 -2.37 8.09 -17.07
CA ILE A 74 -3.05 9.36 -16.91
C ILE A 74 -2.48 10.37 -17.89
N THR A 75 -3.32 11.26 -18.41
CA THR A 75 -2.86 12.33 -19.30
C THR A 75 -2.02 13.35 -18.53
N LEU A 76 -1.10 14.03 -19.22
CA LEU A 76 -0.32 15.12 -18.63
C LEU A 76 -1.21 16.20 -17.98
N GLU A 77 -2.27 16.62 -18.66
CA GLU A 77 -3.19 17.63 -18.13
C GLU A 77 -3.83 17.18 -16.81
N ALA A 78 -4.40 15.96 -16.77
CA ALA A 78 -5.02 15.44 -15.55
C ALA A 78 -3.99 15.17 -14.44
N ALA A 79 -2.77 14.81 -14.80
CA ALA A 79 -1.68 14.66 -13.85
C ALA A 79 -1.29 16.02 -13.23
N GLN A 80 -1.20 17.07 -14.04
CA GLN A 80 -0.85 18.43 -13.60
C GLN A 80 -1.94 19.11 -12.77
N GLU A 81 -3.20 18.73 -12.93
CA GLU A 81 -4.30 19.17 -12.04
C GLU A 81 -4.13 18.66 -10.60
N LEU A 82 -3.54 17.47 -10.43
CA LEU A 82 -3.33 16.84 -9.12
C LEU A 82 -1.94 17.16 -8.56
N TYR A 83 -0.93 17.18 -9.44
CA TYR A 83 0.49 17.38 -9.15
C TYR A 83 1.07 18.34 -10.20
N PRO A 84 1.09 19.66 -9.95
CA PRO A 84 1.55 20.66 -10.92
C PRO A 84 2.96 20.42 -11.48
N GLU A 85 3.80 19.70 -10.74
CA GLU A 85 5.14 19.26 -11.11
C GLU A 85 5.19 18.01 -11.99
N ALA A 86 4.04 17.44 -12.39
CA ALA A 86 4.00 16.24 -13.22
C ALA A 86 4.61 16.50 -14.60
N GLU A 87 5.42 15.54 -15.04
CA GLU A 87 6.15 15.56 -16.31
C GLU A 87 5.76 14.36 -17.18
N MET A 88 5.84 14.53 -18.51
CA MET A 88 5.65 13.45 -19.49
C MET A 88 6.58 12.27 -19.22
N ASP A 89 6.07 11.05 -19.43
CA ASP A 89 6.76 9.79 -19.13
C ASP A 89 7.12 9.56 -17.65
N GLY A 90 6.76 10.48 -16.75
CA GLY A 90 6.89 10.34 -15.30
C GLY A 90 5.82 9.42 -14.69
N GLU A 91 5.89 9.24 -13.37
CA GLU A 91 4.86 8.55 -12.58
C GLU A 91 4.31 9.49 -11.51
N ILE A 92 2.99 9.49 -11.30
CA ILE A 92 2.37 10.19 -10.17
C ILE A 92 1.66 9.21 -9.23
N PRO A 93 1.76 9.41 -7.91
CA PRO A 93 1.03 8.60 -6.94
C PRO A 93 -0.43 9.07 -6.86
N LEU A 94 -1.38 8.17 -7.02
CA LEU A 94 -2.79 8.42 -6.73
C LEU A 94 -3.19 7.66 -5.49
N GLN A 95 -3.73 8.38 -4.51
CA GLN A 95 -4.24 7.76 -3.30
C GLN A 95 -5.46 6.91 -3.63
N VAL A 96 -5.36 5.62 -3.32
CA VAL A 96 -6.46 4.68 -3.52
C VAL A 96 -7.09 4.42 -2.17
N GLU A 97 -8.40 4.66 -2.07
CA GLU A 97 -9.12 4.31 -0.86
C GLU A 97 -9.13 2.79 -0.65
N PHE A 98 -8.61 2.38 0.50
CA PHE A 98 -8.58 0.99 0.90
C PHE A 98 -9.90 0.57 1.58
N HIS A 99 -11.01 0.70 0.86
CA HIS A 99 -12.33 0.28 1.34
C HIS A 99 -12.44 -1.27 1.35
N GLY A 100 -12.83 -1.83 2.51
CA GLY A 100 -13.23 -3.24 2.64
C GLY A 100 -12.22 -4.20 3.25
N PHE A 101 -11.01 -3.75 3.61
CA PHE A 101 -9.97 -4.63 4.17
C PHE A 101 -9.74 -4.49 5.67
N GLY A 102 -10.57 -3.78 6.45
CA GLY A 102 -10.34 -3.66 7.90
C GLY A 102 -10.21 -5.01 8.64
N ARG A 103 -11.09 -5.98 8.34
CA ARG A 103 -11.01 -7.36 8.88
C ARG A 103 -10.02 -8.26 8.13
N ILE A 104 -9.91 -8.06 6.81
CA ILE A 104 -9.05 -8.90 5.95
C ILE A 104 -7.57 -8.53 6.15
N ALA A 105 -7.20 -7.26 6.32
CA ALA A 105 -5.83 -6.81 6.56
C ALA A 105 -5.26 -7.39 7.86
N ALA A 106 -6.04 -7.44 8.95
CA ALA A 106 -5.61 -8.07 10.20
C ALA A 106 -5.45 -9.60 10.08
N GLN A 107 -6.24 -10.27 9.23
CA GLN A 107 -6.07 -11.70 8.92
C GLN A 107 -4.90 -11.95 7.96
N THR A 108 -4.77 -11.16 6.90
CA THR A 108 -3.69 -11.23 5.92
C THR A 108 -2.35 -10.92 6.58
N ALA A 109 -2.26 -9.91 7.45
CA ALA A 109 -1.07 -9.61 8.24
C ALA A 109 -0.65 -10.83 9.08
N ARG A 110 -1.60 -11.44 9.82
CA ARG A 110 -1.34 -12.68 10.57
C ARG A 110 -0.86 -13.81 9.67
N GLN A 111 -1.52 -14.03 8.53
CA GLN A 111 -1.22 -15.14 7.63
C GLN A 111 0.15 -14.97 6.95
N VAL A 112 0.50 -13.76 6.54
CA VAL A 112 1.80 -13.45 5.95
C VAL A 112 2.91 -13.60 6.97
N ILE A 113 2.72 -13.15 8.21
CA ILE A 113 3.74 -13.26 9.26
C ILE A 113 3.99 -14.74 9.60
N VAL A 114 2.93 -15.55 9.69
CA VAL A 114 3.05 -17.01 9.86
C VAL A 114 3.82 -17.67 8.69
N GLN A 115 3.73 -17.11 7.48
CA GLN A 115 4.43 -17.64 6.30
C GLN A 115 5.87 -17.11 6.11
N LYS A 116 6.13 -15.84 6.41
CA LYS A 116 7.44 -15.19 6.21
C LYS A 116 8.42 -15.39 7.37
N VAL A 117 7.92 -15.60 8.59
CA VAL A 117 8.76 -15.83 9.78
C VAL A 117 8.88 -17.34 10.01
N ARG A 118 9.63 -18.01 9.13
CA ARG A 118 10.14 -19.37 9.33
C ARG A 118 11.64 -19.34 9.58
#